data_AF-A0A2I0X3C9-F1
#
_entry.id   AF-A0A2I0X3C9-F1
#
_cell.length_a   1.000
_cell.length_b   1.000
_cell.length_c   1.000
_cell.angle_alpha   90.00
_cell.angle_beta   90.00
_cell.angle_gamma   90.00
#
_symmetry.space_group_name_H-M   'P 1'
#
loop_
_entity.id
_entity.type
_entity.pdbx_description
1 polymer ?
#
loop_
_entity_poly.entity_id
_entity_poly.type
_entity_poly.pdbx_seq_one_letter_code
_entity_poly.pdbx_strand_id
1 'polypeptide(L)'
;MQYEAEFTTLSRYAPQLIQTAEEKCHKFLSGLKNVIRQPLVPFEIEDYVVLVEKARKIEADLQNTQRRRDFQKRKSGEVMGAP
;
A
#
# COMPACT_ATOMS: atom_id res chain seq x y z
N MET A 1 -9.29 -3.15 15.71
CA MET A 1 -8.05 -3.24 14.92
C MET A 1 -6.92 -2.70 15.77
N GLN A 2 -5.87 -3.47 16.06
CA GLN A 2 -4.81 -3.03 16.99
C GLN A 2 -4.03 -1.81 16.46
N TYR A 3 -3.87 -1.72 15.14
CA TYR A 3 -3.20 -0.59 14.48
C TYR A 3 -3.88 0.77 14.65
N GLU A 4 -5.22 0.80 14.70
CA GLU A 4 -5.97 2.06 14.85
C GLU A 4 -5.88 2.61 16.27
N ALA A 5 -5.91 1.72 17.27
CA ALA A 5 -5.77 2.06 18.68
C ALA A 5 -4.35 2.53 18.99
N GLU A 6 -3.32 1.80 18.53
CA GLU A 6 -1.92 2.20 18.71
C GLU A 6 -1.60 3.53 18.03
N PHE A 7 -2.15 3.76 16.82
CA PHE A 7 -1.98 5.02 16.11
C PHE A 7 -2.62 6.20 16.86
N THR A 8 -3.83 5.99 17.41
CA THR A 8 -4.53 7.00 18.20
C THR A 8 -3.76 7.32 19.49
N THR A 9 -3.21 6.31 20.16
CA THR A 9 -2.39 6.49 21.36
C THR A 9 -1.10 7.24 21.04
N LEU A 10 -0.37 6.85 19.99
CA LEU A 10 0.88 7.51 19.58
C LEU A 10 0.65 8.94 19.08
N SER A 11 -0.47 9.20 18.39
CA SER A 11 -0.86 10.53 17.93
C SER A 11 -1.15 11.51 19.07
N ARG A 12 -1.45 11.00 20.28
CA ARG A 12 -1.74 11.82 21.47
C ARG A 12 -0.47 12.37 22.13
N TYR A 13 0.68 11.73 21.92
CA TYR A 13 1.95 12.09 22.58
C TYR A 13 2.86 12.99 21.76
N ALA A 14 2.54 13.21 20.48
CA ALA A 14 3.28 14.14 19.66
C ALA A 14 2.43 14.79 18.56
N PRO A 15 1.45 15.64 18.94
CA PRO A 15 0.70 16.43 17.97
C PRO A 15 1.61 17.29 17.08
N GLN A 16 2.83 17.59 17.54
CA GLN A 16 3.88 18.30 16.83
C GLN A 16 4.88 17.45 16.00
N LEU A 17 4.76 16.11 15.94
CA LEU A 17 5.65 15.26 15.09
C LEU A 17 5.04 14.92 13.71
N ILE A 18 3.81 15.39 13.49
CA ILE A 18 3.05 15.37 12.24
C ILE A 18 2.26 16.68 12.23
N GLN A 19 2.94 17.82 12.08
CA GLN A 19 2.29 19.14 12.23
C GLN A 19 1.38 19.47 11.05
N THR A 20 1.60 18.83 9.90
CA THR A 20 0.86 19.09 8.66
C THR A 20 0.41 17.80 8.00
N ALA A 21 -0.70 17.86 7.26
CA ALA A 21 -1.17 16.75 6.44
C ALA A 21 -0.09 16.28 5.44
N GLU A 22 0.70 17.23 4.96
CA GLU A 22 1.85 17.03 4.07
C GLU A 22 2.95 16.16 4.70
N GLU A 23 3.41 16.46 5.92
CA GLU A 23 4.39 15.63 6.62
C GLU A 23 3.88 14.21 6.85
N LYS A 24 2.58 14.07 7.12
CA LYS A 24 1.91 12.77 7.28
C LYS A 24 1.96 11.96 5.99
N CYS A 25 1.65 12.61 4.86
CA CYS A 25 1.70 12.02 3.53
C CYS A 25 3.12 11.62 3.14
N HIS A 26 4.11 12.49 3.40
CA HIS A 26 5.51 12.22 3.15
C HIS A 26 6.02 11.01 3.95
N LYS A 27 5.77 10.96 5.27
CA LYS A 27 6.13 9.81 6.10
C LYS A 27 5.45 8.53 5.58
N PHE A 28 4.17 8.59 5.26
CA PHE A 28 3.45 7.44 4.73
C PHE A 28 4.05 6.94 3.41
N LEU A 29 4.25 7.83 2.43
CA LEU A 29 4.88 7.51 1.15
C LEU A 29 6.28 6.90 1.32
N SER A 30 7.07 7.42 2.27
CA SER A 30 8.42 6.90 2.55
C SER A 30 8.40 5.47 3.11
N GLY A 31 7.34 5.08 3.83
CA GLY A 31 7.16 3.74 4.40
C GLY A 31 6.57 2.71 3.43
N LEU A 32 6.08 3.14 2.25
CA LEU A 32 5.49 2.23 1.27
C LEU A 32 6.56 1.49 0.45
N LYS A 33 6.24 0.25 0.06
CA LYS A 33 7.03 -0.51 -0.92
C LYS A 33 7.07 0.25 -2.24
N ASN A 34 8.22 0.23 -2.94
CA ASN A 34 8.41 0.93 -4.21
C ASN A 34 7.32 0.65 -5.25
N VAL A 35 6.83 -0.59 -5.34
CA VAL A 35 5.78 -0.99 -6.28
C VAL A 35 4.42 -0.33 -6.01
N ILE A 36 4.16 0.09 -4.77
CA ILE A 36 2.94 0.83 -4.38
C ILE A 36 3.22 2.34 -4.40
N ARG A 37 4.44 2.74 -4.00
CA ARG A 37 4.86 4.15 -3.95
C ARG A 37 4.97 4.78 -5.33
N GLN A 38 5.61 4.11 -6.29
CA GLN A 38 5.88 4.68 -7.62
C GLN A 38 4.63 5.19 -8.35
N PRO A 39 3.51 4.46 -8.36
CA PRO A 39 2.27 4.97 -8.93
C PRO A 39 1.71 6.18 -8.20
N LEU A 40 2.00 6.38 -6.91
CA LEU A 40 1.43 7.46 -6.09
C LEU A 40 2.23 8.77 -6.18
N VAL A 41 3.54 8.69 -6.45
CA VAL A 41 4.45 9.86 -6.49
C VAL A 41 3.98 10.97 -7.45
N PRO A 42 3.53 10.68 -8.70
CA PRO A 42 3.10 11.72 -9.63
C PRO A 42 1.79 12.42 -9.26
N PHE A 43 1.04 11.88 -8.28
CA PHE A 43 -0.26 12.43 -7.90
C PHE A 43 -0.18 13.47 -6.77
N GLU A 44 1.01 13.70 -6.19
CA GLU A 44 1.28 14.70 -5.15
C GLU A 44 0.13 14.83 -4.12
N ILE A 45 -0.29 13.67 -3.57
CA ILE A 45 -1.50 13.61 -2.74
C ILE A 45 -1.19 14.20 -1.37
N GLU A 46 -1.73 15.39 -1.11
CA GLU A 46 -1.58 16.10 0.16
C GLU A 46 -2.59 15.66 1.24
N ASP A 47 -3.67 14.97 0.86
CA ASP A 47 -4.65 14.40 1.79
C ASP A 47 -4.25 12.97 2.19
N TYR A 48 -4.01 12.79 3.50
CA TYR A 48 -3.59 11.50 4.06
C TYR A 48 -4.64 10.40 3.88
N VAL A 49 -5.93 10.71 4.02
CA VAL A 49 -7.00 9.71 3.90
C VAL A 49 -7.09 9.21 2.46
N VAL A 50 -7.04 10.15 1.49
CA VAL A 50 -7.04 9.82 0.07
C VAL A 50 -5.80 9.00 -0.31
N LEU A 51 -4.63 9.39 0.19
CA LEU A 51 -3.37 8.69 -0.07
C LEU A 51 -3.41 7.24 0.43
N VAL A 52 -3.89 7.03 1.65
CA VAL A 52 -4.06 5.69 2.24
C VAL A 52 -5.03 4.85 1.41
N GLU A 53 -6.16 5.43 0.99
CA GLU A 53 -7.16 4.70 0.20
C GLU A 53 -6.60 4.27 -1.17
N LYS A 54 -5.86 5.16 -1.86
CA LYS A 54 -5.23 4.82 -3.14
C LYS A 54 -4.14 3.77 -2.98
N ALA A 55 -3.30 3.87 -1.95
CA ALA A 55 -2.28 2.86 -1.65
C ALA A 55 -2.92 1.48 -1.43
N ARG A 56 -4.04 1.41 -0.70
CA ARG A 56 -4.80 0.16 -0.49
C ARG A 56 -5.32 -0.44 -1.80
N LYS A 57 -5.84 0.39 -2.71
CA LYS A 57 -6.34 -0.06 -4.02
C LYS A 57 -5.21 -0.65 -4.86
N ILE A 58 -4.04 -0.01 -4.89
CA ILE A 58 -2.87 -0.51 -5.63
C ILE A 58 -2.39 -1.84 -5.05
N GLU A 59 -2.31 -1.96 -3.72
CA GLU A 59 -1.92 -3.22 -3.09
C GLU A 59 -2.86 -4.38 -3.45
N ALA A 60 -4.18 -4.13 -3.41
CA ALA A 60 -5.18 -5.12 -3.79
C ALA A 60 -5.05 -5.56 -5.26
N ASP A 61 -4.81 -4.62 -6.17
CA ASP A 61 -4.61 -4.91 -7.59
C ASP A 61 -3.32 -5.72 -7.83
N LEU A 62 -2.23 -5.38 -7.15
CA LEU A 62 -0.97 -6.13 -7.21
C LEU A 62 -1.16 -7.57 -6.71
N GLN A 63 -1.87 -7.77 -5.59
CA GLN A 63 -2.18 -9.10 -5.07
C GLN A 63 -3.04 -9.90 -6.04
N ASN A 64 -4.08 -9.28 -6.63
CA ASN A 64 -4.93 -9.94 -7.61
C ASN A 64 -4.13 -10.35 -8.86
N THR A 65 -3.31 -9.44 -9.39
CA THR A 65 -2.44 -9.70 -10.54
C THR A 65 -1.43 -10.81 -10.24
N GLN A 66 -0.86 -10.84 -9.04
CA GLN A 66 0.03 -11.91 -8.61
C GLN A 66 -0.69 -13.26 -8.55
N ARG A 67 -1.87 -13.33 -7.92
CA ARG A 67 -2.69 -14.56 -7.86
C ARG A 67 -3.04 -15.09 -9.26
N ARG A 68 -3.39 -14.21 -10.19
CA ARG A 68 -3.68 -14.60 -11.59
C ARG A 68 -2.45 -15.19 -12.28
N ARG A 69 -1.28 -14.57 -12.09
CA ARG A 69 0.00 -15.07 -12.63
C ARG A 69 0.38 -16.42 -12.03
N ASP A 70 0.23 -16.59 -10.73
CA ASP A 70 0.53 -17.84 -10.03
C ASP A 70 -0.39 -18.98 -10.50
N PHE A 71 -1.68 -18.68 -10.67
CA PHE A 71 -2.65 -19.63 -11.23
C PHE A 71 -2.30 -20.05 -12.66
N GLN A 72 -1.92 -19.09 -13.52
CA GLN A 72 -1.46 -19.40 -14.88
C GLN A 72 -0.19 -20.25 -14.86
N LYS A 73 0.81 -19.92 -14.04
CA LYS A 73 2.04 -20.72 -13.93
C LYS A 73 1.75 -22.17 -13.54
N ARG A 74 0.82 -22.41 -12.61
CA ARG A 74 0.44 -23.78 -12.23
C ARG A 74 -0.27 -24.51 -13.36
N LYS A 75 -1.19 -23.84 -14.07
CA LYS A 75 -1.89 -24.42 -15.22
C LYS A 75 -0.96 -24.71 -16.40
N SER A 76 0.03 -23.83 -16.65
CA SER A 76 1.06 -24.00 -17.68
C SER A 76 2.04 -25.14 -17.37
N GLY A 77 2.36 -25.36 -16.09
CA GLY A 77 3.18 -26.50 -15.65
C GLY A 77 2.47 -27.85 -15.79
N GLU A 78 1.14 -27.86 -15.67
CA GLU A 78 0.32 -29.06 -15.81
C GLU A 78 0.14 -29.49 -17.29
N VAL A 79 0.02 -28.53 -18.23
CA VAL A 79 -0.08 -28.84 -19.67
C VAL A 79 1.23 -29.30 -20.32
N MET A 80 2.39 -29.05 -19.70
CA MET A 80 3.69 -29.53 -20.19
C MET A 80 4.06 -30.92 -19.65
N GLY A 81 3.20 -31.53 -18.82
CA GLY A 81 3.42 -32.83 -18.16
C GLY A 81 2.49 -33.96 -18.60
N ALA A 82 1.70 -33.79 -19.66
CA ALA A 82 0.87 -34.87 -20.20
C ALA A 82 1.58 -35.58 -21.37
N PRO A 83 1.77 -36.92 -21.34
CA PRO A 83 2.29 -37.70 -22.46
C PRO A 83 1.31 -37.78 -23.64
#